data_AF-A0A8T4ZXN8-F1
#
_entry.id   AF-A0A8T4ZXN8-F1
#
_cell.length_a   1.000
_cell.length_b   1.000
_cell.length_c   1.000
_cell.angle_alpha   90.00
_cell.angle_beta   90.00
_cell.angle_gamma   90.00
#
_symmetry.space_group_name_H-M   'P 1'
#
loop_
_entity.id
_entity.type
_entity.pdbx_description
1 polymer ?
#
loop_
_entity_poly.entity_id
_entity_poly.type
_entity_poly.pdbx_seq_one_letter_code
_entity_poly.pdbx_strand_id
1 'polypeptide(L)'
;MLARRVALIGVFASLHTLLYFMPLLWRSWAIFLIPFEGIILGPLAGYLAALMGSIIARIIKPDVFWMFGIFAEPLGVLAAGFLAKRDWKPVLAIYGVMLSAYFIHPLGRQLPLWTILDILLAFILIYPTAKIGRKIFEGNLKHSTISLIFISFISTVTDALIRVFLFIPVGLFSLLGLTSEAVYAIFIAGAIDSYIEDTLVVAVSFIIGTPLLKVLEKMPEFKYYS
;
A
#
# COMPACT_ATOMS: atom_id res chain seq x y z
N MET A 1 2.05 27.25 -6.28
CA MET A 1 1.51 25.86 -6.30
C MET A 1 2.61 24.79 -6.34
N LEU A 2 3.58 24.86 -7.25
CA LEU A 2 4.66 23.86 -7.36
C LEU A 2 5.52 23.73 -6.08
N ALA A 3 6.05 24.84 -5.55
CA ALA A 3 6.89 24.84 -4.35
C ALA A 3 6.19 24.19 -3.14
N ARG A 4 4.89 24.44 -2.98
CA ARG A 4 4.07 23.82 -1.92
C ARG A 4 3.96 22.31 -2.08
N ARG A 5 3.73 21.84 -3.31
CA ARG A 5 3.61 20.39 -3.60
C ARG A 5 4.93 19.68 -3.33
N VAL A 6 6.05 20.30 -3.70
CA VAL A 6 7.40 19.79 -3.39
C VAL A 6 7.64 19.75 -1.88
N ALA A 7 7.25 20.80 -1.14
CA ALA A 7 7.38 20.83 0.31
C ALA A 7 6.56 19.70 0.99
N LEU A 8 5.32 19.47 0.54
CA LEU A 8 4.50 18.36 1.07
C LEU A 8 5.11 16.99 0.75
N ILE A 9 5.62 16.79 -0.47
CA ILE A 9 6.34 15.56 -0.84
C ILE A 9 7.53 15.37 0.11
N GLY A 10 8.30 16.41 0.38
CA GLY A 10 9.42 16.37 1.32
C GLY A 10 9.02 15.98 2.74
N VAL A 11 7.97 16.62 3.29
CA VAL A 11 7.47 16.34 4.65
C VAL A 11 6.99 14.89 4.77
N PHE A 12 6.19 14.41 3.81
CA PHE A 12 5.71 13.03 3.83
C PHE A 12 6.84 12.03 3.60
N ALA A 13 7.79 12.30 2.71
CA ALA A 13 8.97 11.46 2.53
C ALA A 13 9.81 11.34 3.81
N SER A 14 9.98 12.45 4.56
CA SER A 14 10.65 12.42 5.86
C SER A 14 9.86 11.60 6.89
N LEU A 15 8.54 11.75 6.95
CA LEU A 15 7.70 10.96 7.86
C LEU A 15 7.73 9.46 7.52
N HIS A 16 7.63 9.12 6.24
CA HIS A 16 7.75 7.75 5.73
C HIS A 16 9.11 7.15 6.12
N THR A 17 10.18 7.93 5.94
CA THR A 17 11.54 7.55 6.36
C THR A 17 11.61 7.27 7.85
N LEU A 18 11.04 8.13 8.70
CA LEU A 18 11.04 7.95 10.16
C LEU A 18 10.27 6.69 10.59
N LEU A 19 9.09 6.46 10.00
CA LEU A 19 8.26 5.30 10.32
C LEU A 19 8.88 3.98 9.87
N TYR A 20 9.75 3.99 8.85
CA TYR A 20 10.52 2.80 8.48
C TYR A 20 11.39 2.26 9.62
N PHE A 21 11.92 3.14 10.48
CA PHE A 21 12.75 2.71 11.61
C PHE A 21 11.98 2.04 12.74
N MET A 22 10.65 2.11 12.72
CA MET A 22 9.78 1.44 13.67
C MET A 22 9.33 0.10 13.07
N PRO A 23 9.85 -1.05 13.56
CA PRO A 23 9.46 -2.34 13.05
C PRO A 23 8.01 -2.69 13.45
N LEU A 24 7.35 -3.50 12.62
CA LEU A 24 6.08 -4.15 12.95
C LEU A 24 6.30 -5.67 13.01
N LEU A 25 5.61 -6.46 12.18
CA LEU A 25 5.86 -7.89 12.02
C LEU A 25 6.80 -8.09 10.83
N TRP A 26 6.25 -8.11 9.64
CA TRP A 26 6.99 -8.27 8.38
C TRP A 26 7.28 -6.92 7.71
N ARG A 27 6.44 -5.91 7.95
CA ARG A 27 6.59 -4.54 7.43
C ARG A 27 7.10 -3.60 8.54
N SER A 28 7.31 -2.34 8.16
CA SER A 28 7.57 -1.25 9.11
C SER A 28 6.31 -0.42 9.33
N TRP A 29 6.32 0.49 10.31
CA TRP A 29 5.19 1.39 10.56
C TRP A 29 4.87 2.32 9.38
N ALA A 30 5.76 2.42 8.39
CA ALA A 30 5.48 3.15 7.16
C ALA A 30 4.20 2.62 6.45
N ILE A 31 3.85 1.35 6.66
CA ILE A 31 2.62 0.74 6.13
C ILE A 31 1.35 1.49 6.58
N PHE A 32 1.34 2.05 7.79
CA PHE A 32 0.21 2.83 8.29
C PHE A 32 0.04 4.17 7.56
N LEU A 33 1.12 4.69 6.98
CA LEU A 33 1.13 5.97 6.29
C LEU A 33 0.68 5.85 4.82
N ILE A 34 0.84 4.67 4.22
CA ILE A 34 0.54 4.39 2.81
C ILE A 34 -0.83 4.93 2.35
N PRO A 35 -1.96 4.59 3.01
CA PRO A 35 -3.25 5.09 2.56
C PRO A 35 -3.35 6.61 2.61
N PHE A 36 -2.76 7.23 3.64
CA PHE A 36 -2.82 8.67 3.85
C PHE A 36 -1.98 9.43 2.83
N GLU A 37 -0.80 8.94 2.47
CA GLU A 37 0.02 9.53 1.40
C GLU A 37 -0.77 9.61 0.09
N GLY A 38 -1.45 8.52 -0.28
CA GLY A 38 -2.21 8.46 -1.52
C GLY A 38 -3.48 9.31 -1.48
N ILE A 39 -4.22 9.26 -0.38
CA ILE A 39 -5.47 10.03 -0.21
C ILE A 39 -5.18 11.53 -0.16
N ILE A 40 -4.17 11.96 0.61
CA ILE A 40 -3.89 13.38 0.89
C ILE A 40 -3.14 14.03 -0.27
N LEU A 41 -2.10 13.38 -0.81
CA LEU A 41 -1.26 13.95 -1.86
C LEU A 41 -1.74 13.60 -3.28
N GLY A 42 -2.62 12.60 -3.40
CA GLY A 42 -3.04 12.02 -4.66
C GLY A 42 -2.00 11.05 -5.25
N PRO A 43 -2.32 10.40 -6.40
CA PRO A 43 -1.54 9.27 -6.91
C PRO A 43 -0.05 9.61 -7.11
N LEU A 44 0.25 10.65 -7.89
CA LEU A 44 1.64 10.94 -8.27
C LEU A 44 2.49 11.53 -7.13
N ALA A 45 1.94 12.48 -6.36
CA ALA A 45 2.72 13.11 -5.29
C ALA A 45 2.85 12.18 -4.07
N GLY A 46 1.83 11.38 -3.77
CA GLY A 46 1.94 10.32 -2.77
C GLY A 46 2.99 9.29 -3.17
N TYR A 47 2.92 8.77 -4.41
CA TYR A 47 3.92 7.84 -4.94
C TYR A 47 5.34 8.38 -4.81
N LEU A 48 5.58 9.64 -5.20
CA LEU A 48 6.90 10.26 -5.09
C LEU A 48 7.35 10.44 -3.64
N ALA A 49 6.44 10.79 -2.72
CA ALA A 49 6.76 10.93 -1.31
C ALA A 49 7.21 9.59 -0.71
N ALA A 50 6.43 8.53 -0.92
CA ALA A 50 6.77 7.19 -0.48
C ALA A 50 8.04 6.67 -1.14
N LEU A 51 8.21 6.83 -2.45
CA LEU A 51 9.43 6.39 -3.14
C LEU A 51 10.68 7.05 -2.58
N MET A 52 10.66 8.37 -2.40
CA MET A 52 11.78 9.10 -1.80
C MET A 52 12.01 8.67 -0.35
N GLY A 53 10.95 8.54 0.43
CA GLY A 53 11.02 8.08 1.81
C GLY A 53 11.62 6.68 1.93
N SER A 54 11.15 5.74 1.13
CA SER A 54 11.66 4.38 1.08
C SER A 54 13.13 4.35 0.66
N ILE A 55 13.54 5.09 -0.38
CA ILE A 55 14.95 5.17 -0.80
C ILE A 55 15.83 5.69 0.33
N ILE A 56 15.47 6.82 0.94
CA ILE A 56 16.27 7.45 2.00
C ILE A 56 16.38 6.52 3.22
N ALA A 57 15.26 5.91 3.62
CA ALA A 57 15.22 4.91 4.70
C ALA A 57 16.24 3.77 4.48
N ARG A 58 16.28 3.21 3.27
CA ARG A 58 17.18 2.09 2.94
C ARG A 58 18.62 2.51 2.72
N ILE A 59 18.88 3.78 2.37
CA ILE A 59 20.25 4.34 2.38
C ILE A 59 20.77 4.41 3.82
N ILE A 60 19.94 4.85 4.78
CA ILE A 60 20.35 5.00 6.19
C ILE A 60 20.45 3.64 6.89
N LYS A 61 19.44 2.77 6.72
CA LYS A 61 19.42 1.41 7.27
C LYS A 61 19.08 0.42 6.16
N PRO A 62 20.12 -0.09 5.46
CA PRO A 62 19.97 -1.11 4.44
C PRO A 62 19.31 -2.38 5.00
N ASP A 63 18.55 -3.05 4.15
CA ASP A 63 17.84 -4.29 4.45
C ASP A 63 17.98 -5.27 3.28
N VAL A 64 17.99 -6.57 3.57
CA VAL A 64 18.13 -7.61 2.55
C VAL A 64 16.95 -7.62 1.58
N PHE A 65 15.76 -7.24 2.07
CA PHE A 65 14.52 -7.13 1.31
C PHE A 65 14.23 -5.69 0.88
N TRP A 66 15.27 -4.85 0.69
CA TRP A 66 15.15 -3.44 0.30
C TRP A 66 14.21 -3.21 -0.89
N MET A 67 14.17 -4.14 -1.85
CA MET A 67 13.32 -4.06 -3.05
C MET A 67 11.83 -3.98 -2.70
N PHE A 68 11.39 -4.66 -1.65
CA PHE A 68 10.01 -4.56 -1.19
C PHE A 68 9.68 -3.13 -0.78
N GLY A 69 10.60 -2.47 -0.07
CA GLY A 69 10.43 -1.07 0.29
C GLY A 69 10.35 -0.14 -0.91
N ILE A 70 11.28 -0.27 -1.84
CA ILE A 70 11.40 0.66 -2.97
C ILE A 70 10.25 0.52 -3.98
N PHE A 71 9.66 -0.67 -4.11
CA PHE A 71 8.60 -0.91 -5.09
C PHE A 71 7.21 -1.10 -4.49
N ALA A 72 7.08 -1.87 -3.41
CA ALA A 72 5.76 -2.22 -2.87
C ALA A 72 5.11 -1.05 -2.15
N GLU A 73 5.86 -0.33 -1.31
CA GLU A 73 5.33 0.80 -0.52
C GLU A 73 4.79 1.91 -1.46
N PRO A 74 5.55 2.40 -2.47
CA PRO A 74 5.09 3.51 -3.31
C PRO A 74 3.92 3.14 -4.22
N LEU A 75 3.87 1.90 -4.69
CA LEU A 75 2.75 1.44 -5.53
C LEU A 75 1.49 1.15 -4.71
N GLY A 76 1.61 0.75 -3.45
CA GLY A 76 0.49 0.75 -2.49
C GLY A 76 -0.10 2.16 -2.34
N VAL A 77 0.76 3.17 -2.22
CA VAL A 77 0.36 4.59 -2.16
C VAL A 77 -0.31 5.04 -3.45
N LEU A 78 0.25 4.64 -4.59
CA LEU A 78 -0.30 4.94 -5.91
C LEU A 78 -1.72 4.37 -6.05
N ALA A 79 -1.95 3.13 -5.61
CA ALA A 79 -3.27 2.52 -5.59
C ALA A 79 -4.25 3.28 -4.69
N ALA A 80 -3.82 3.69 -3.48
CA ALA A 80 -4.65 4.50 -2.59
C ALA A 80 -5.11 5.81 -3.26
N GLY A 81 -4.17 6.51 -3.91
CA GLY A 81 -4.47 7.77 -4.58
C GLY A 81 -5.38 7.60 -5.79
N PHE A 82 -5.23 6.53 -6.57
CA PHE A 82 -6.13 6.22 -7.69
C PHE A 82 -7.55 5.92 -7.21
N LEU A 83 -7.70 5.08 -6.18
CA LEU A 83 -9.01 4.74 -5.62
C LEU A 83 -9.71 5.96 -5.02
N ALA A 84 -8.99 6.82 -4.30
CA ALA A 84 -9.51 8.07 -3.78
C ALA A 84 -10.08 8.98 -4.90
N LYS A 85 -9.51 8.91 -6.10
CA LYS A 85 -9.94 9.67 -7.29
C LYS A 85 -10.94 8.94 -8.20
N ARG A 86 -11.49 7.81 -7.74
CA ARG A 86 -12.39 6.91 -8.49
C ARG A 86 -11.76 6.25 -9.73
N ASP A 87 -10.44 6.25 -9.84
CA ASP A 87 -9.75 5.63 -10.97
C ASP A 87 -9.38 4.18 -10.67
N TRP A 88 -10.27 3.25 -11.03
CA TRP A 88 -10.07 1.83 -10.74
C TRP A 88 -9.20 1.13 -11.78
N LYS A 89 -9.09 1.66 -13.00
CA LYS A 89 -8.47 0.94 -14.12
C LYS A 89 -6.98 0.67 -13.89
N PRO A 90 -6.16 1.64 -13.42
CA PRO A 90 -4.75 1.39 -13.15
C PRO A 90 -4.55 0.33 -12.06
N VAL A 91 -5.36 0.39 -10.99
CA VAL A 91 -5.28 -0.57 -9.88
C VAL A 91 -5.67 -1.96 -10.34
N LEU A 92 -6.74 -2.08 -11.15
CA LEU A 92 -7.15 -3.35 -11.74
C LEU A 92 -6.07 -3.91 -12.68
N ALA A 93 -5.40 -3.06 -13.45
CA ALA A 93 -4.31 -3.47 -14.32
C ALA A 93 -3.10 -4.00 -13.52
N ILE A 94 -2.70 -3.32 -12.43
CA ILE A 94 -1.64 -3.79 -11.53
C ILE A 94 -1.97 -5.19 -11.02
N TYR A 95 -3.17 -5.38 -10.47
CA TYR A 95 -3.59 -6.68 -9.96
C TYR A 95 -3.68 -7.74 -11.04
N GLY A 96 -4.31 -7.42 -12.18
CA GLY A 96 -4.50 -8.35 -13.28
C GLY A 96 -3.17 -8.89 -13.81
N VAL A 97 -2.18 -8.02 -14.02
CA VAL A 97 -0.85 -8.42 -14.49
C VAL A 97 -0.13 -9.27 -13.44
N MET A 98 -0.08 -8.82 -12.18
CA MET A 98 0.70 -9.49 -11.14
C MET A 98 0.10 -10.82 -10.71
N LEU A 99 -1.23 -10.90 -10.55
CA LEU A 99 -1.92 -12.16 -10.27
C LEU A 99 -1.80 -13.16 -11.41
N SER A 100 -1.93 -12.69 -12.66
CA SER A 100 -1.74 -13.58 -13.82
C SER A 100 -0.33 -14.16 -13.83
N ALA A 101 0.70 -13.34 -13.60
CA ALA A 101 2.07 -13.79 -13.50
C ALA A 101 2.28 -14.80 -12.35
N TYR A 102 1.67 -14.56 -11.19
CA TYR A 102 1.69 -15.49 -10.05
C TYR A 102 1.12 -16.86 -10.42
N PHE A 103 -0.06 -16.92 -11.03
CA PHE A 103 -0.69 -18.19 -11.39
C PHE A 103 -0.03 -18.91 -12.57
N ILE A 104 0.67 -18.19 -13.45
CA ILE A 104 1.48 -18.80 -14.52
C ILE A 104 2.73 -19.46 -13.93
N HIS A 105 3.36 -18.84 -12.93
CA HIS A 105 4.60 -19.32 -12.32
C HIS A 105 4.40 -20.67 -11.59
N PRO A 106 5.30 -21.67 -11.76
CA PRO A 106 5.15 -22.98 -11.12
C PRO A 106 4.99 -22.93 -9.59
N LEU A 107 5.81 -22.14 -8.90
CA LEU A 107 5.71 -22.00 -7.44
C LEU A 107 4.38 -21.35 -7.00
N GLY A 108 3.85 -20.40 -7.76
CA GLY A 108 2.55 -19.78 -7.42
C GLY A 108 1.38 -20.76 -7.47
N ARG A 109 1.51 -21.85 -8.24
CA ARG A 109 0.53 -22.95 -8.29
C ARG A 109 0.72 -24.00 -7.19
N GLN A 110 1.89 -24.06 -6.57
CA GLN A 110 2.21 -25.01 -5.49
C GLN A 110 1.94 -24.44 -4.10
N LEU A 111 2.03 -23.12 -3.96
CA LEU A 111 1.74 -22.44 -2.71
C LEU A 111 0.25 -22.54 -2.36
N PRO A 112 -0.11 -22.64 -1.06
CA PRO A 112 -1.51 -22.79 -0.67
C PRO A 112 -2.31 -21.55 -1.03
N LEU A 113 -3.44 -21.70 -1.73
CA LEU A 113 -4.28 -20.57 -2.15
C LEU A 113 -4.71 -19.66 -1.00
N TRP A 114 -4.85 -20.23 0.20
CA TRP A 114 -5.25 -19.48 1.38
C TRP A 114 -4.25 -18.38 1.76
N THR A 115 -3.03 -18.38 1.23
CA THR A 115 -1.97 -17.39 1.53
C THR A 115 -2.10 -16.07 0.77
N ILE A 116 -3.04 -15.97 -0.19
CA ILE A 116 -3.27 -14.76 -0.99
C ILE A 116 -4.75 -14.35 -1.02
N LEU A 117 -5.54 -14.76 -0.02
CA LEU A 117 -7.00 -14.50 -0.01
C LEU A 117 -7.32 -13.01 0.16
N ASP A 118 -6.50 -12.30 0.93
CA ASP A 118 -6.51 -10.84 1.04
C ASP A 118 -6.39 -10.18 -0.34
N ILE A 119 -5.43 -10.61 -1.16
CA ILE A 119 -5.17 -10.12 -2.52
C ILE A 119 -6.35 -10.38 -3.44
N LEU A 120 -6.91 -11.59 -3.41
CA LEU A 120 -8.09 -11.94 -4.21
C LEU A 120 -9.31 -11.13 -3.77
N LEU A 121 -9.50 -10.95 -2.47
CA LEU A 121 -10.57 -10.12 -1.92
C LEU A 121 -10.40 -8.65 -2.33
N ALA A 122 -9.20 -8.10 -2.19
CA ALA A 122 -8.88 -6.74 -2.60
C ALA A 122 -9.16 -6.54 -4.09
N PHE A 123 -8.77 -7.49 -4.95
CA PHE A 123 -9.04 -7.45 -6.39
C PHE A 123 -10.54 -7.26 -6.70
N ILE A 124 -11.40 -8.04 -6.04
CA ILE A 124 -12.87 -7.94 -6.18
C ILE A 124 -13.37 -6.58 -5.67
N LEU A 125 -12.77 -6.07 -4.60
CA LEU A 125 -13.18 -4.82 -3.96
C LEU A 125 -12.69 -3.55 -4.67
N ILE A 126 -11.74 -3.62 -5.63
CA ILE A 126 -11.21 -2.44 -6.36
C ILE A 126 -12.34 -1.58 -6.95
N TYR A 127 -13.21 -2.19 -7.74
CA TYR A 127 -14.28 -1.47 -8.43
C TYR A 127 -15.30 -0.82 -7.49
N PRO A 128 -15.92 -1.54 -6.52
CA PRO A 128 -16.85 -0.91 -5.59
C PRO A 128 -16.17 0.16 -4.73
N THR A 129 -14.92 -0.06 -4.32
CA THR A 129 -14.14 0.92 -3.54
C THR A 129 -13.90 2.20 -4.32
N ALA A 130 -13.50 2.11 -5.59
CA ALA A 130 -13.30 3.30 -6.43
C ALA A 130 -14.60 4.10 -6.61
N LYS A 131 -15.77 3.44 -6.73
CA LYS A 131 -17.05 4.15 -6.84
C LYS A 131 -17.33 5.03 -5.61
N ILE A 132 -17.02 4.54 -4.43
CA ILE A 132 -17.20 5.28 -3.18
C ILE A 132 -16.01 6.18 -2.84
N GLY A 133 -14.84 5.98 -3.45
CA GLY A 133 -13.59 6.65 -3.06
C GLY A 133 -13.67 8.17 -2.93
N ARG A 134 -14.26 8.87 -3.90
CA ARG A 134 -14.42 10.35 -3.83
C ARG A 134 -15.31 10.82 -2.68
N LYS A 135 -16.16 9.94 -2.14
CA LYS A 135 -16.99 10.27 -0.98
C LYS A 135 -16.16 10.58 0.27
N ILE A 136 -14.86 10.24 0.26
CA ILE A 136 -13.90 10.66 1.28
C ILE A 136 -13.76 12.18 1.40
N PHE A 137 -14.10 12.93 0.35
CA PHE A 137 -14.02 14.39 0.31
C PHE A 137 -15.39 15.08 0.42
N GLU A 138 -16.48 14.32 0.60
CA GLU A 138 -17.85 14.84 0.55
C GLU A 138 -18.36 15.34 1.93
N GLY A 139 -17.53 15.38 2.97
CA GLY A 139 -17.89 15.90 4.31
C GLY A 139 -18.84 15.01 5.13
N ASN A 140 -19.32 13.90 4.56
CA ASN A 140 -20.16 12.94 5.27
C ASN A 140 -19.28 11.90 5.96
N LEU A 141 -19.22 11.97 7.30
CA LEU A 141 -18.38 11.11 8.12
C LEU A 141 -18.55 9.62 7.83
N LYS A 142 -19.79 9.13 7.70
CA LYS A 142 -20.05 7.72 7.45
C LYS A 142 -19.46 7.29 6.10
N HIS A 143 -19.64 8.10 5.07
CA HIS A 143 -19.10 7.79 3.75
C HIS A 143 -17.58 7.93 3.67
N SER A 144 -17.00 8.94 4.33
CA SER A 144 -15.55 9.12 4.39
C SER A 144 -14.85 7.99 5.12
N THR A 145 -15.40 7.57 6.26
CA THR A 145 -14.86 6.45 7.04
C THR A 145 -14.96 5.12 6.29
N ILE A 146 -16.09 4.82 5.64
CA ILE A 146 -16.22 3.59 4.85
C ILE A 146 -15.22 3.59 3.68
N SER A 147 -15.10 4.71 2.96
CA SER A 147 -14.16 4.82 1.84
C SER A 147 -12.73 4.66 2.31
N LEU A 148 -12.37 5.27 3.44
CA LEU A 148 -11.06 5.15 4.06
C LEU A 148 -10.74 3.70 4.42
N ILE A 149 -11.65 2.97 5.06
CA ILE A 149 -11.44 1.55 5.42
C ILE A 149 -11.08 0.72 4.18
N PHE A 150 -11.87 0.83 3.12
CA PHE A 150 -11.64 0.04 1.91
C PHE A 150 -10.39 0.47 1.14
N ILE A 151 -10.11 1.78 1.05
CA ILE A 151 -8.88 2.27 0.41
C ILE A 151 -7.65 1.82 1.19
N SER A 152 -7.69 1.89 2.52
CA SER A 152 -6.61 1.41 3.40
C SER A 152 -6.37 -0.09 3.24
N PHE A 153 -7.43 -0.89 3.22
CA PHE A 153 -7.30 -2.33 2.97
C PHE A 153 -6.64 -2.59 1.60
N ILE A 154 -7.20 -2.06 0.51
CA ILE A 154 -6.70 -2.36 -0.84
C ILE A 154 -5.29 -1.83 -1.05
N SER A 155 -4.95 -0.65 -0.53
CA SER A 155 -3.60 -0.09 -0.67
C SER A 155 -2.53 -0.92 0.06
N THR A 156 -2.85 -1.41 1.26
CA THR A 156 -1.97 -2.30 2.04
C THR A 156 -1.79 -3.64 1.34
N VAL A 157 -2.89 -4.22 0.87
CA VAL A 157 -2.86 -5.48 0.12
C VAL A 157 -2.16 -5.31 -1.24
N THR A 158 -2.17 -4.11 -1.82
CA THR A 158 -1.39 -3.82 -3.04
C THR A 158 0.11 -3.90 -2.75
N ASP A 159 0.57 -3.38 -1.61
CA ASP A 159 1.95 -3.60 -1.15
C ASP A 159 2.23 -5.11 -1.01
N ALA A 160 1.33 -5.88 -0.37
CA ALA A 160 1.46 -7.34 -0.25
C ALA A 160 1.62 -8.03 -1.62
N LEU A 161 0.72 -7.72 -2.57
CA LEU A 161 0.74 -8.26 -3.94
C LEU A 161 2.07 -7.99 -4.63
N ILE A 162 2.63 -6.80 -4.48
CA ILE A 162 3.89 -6.44 -5.15
C ILE A 162 5.06 -7.20 -4.51
N ARG A 163 5.05 -7.37 -3.19
CA ARG A 163 6.03 -8.23 -2.51
C ARG A 163 5.93 -9.66 -3.03
N VAL A 164 4.72 -10.20 -3.15
CA VAL A 164 4.49 -11.54 -3.72
C VAL A 164 4.96 -11.62 -5.17
N PHE A 165 4.67 -10.61 -5.99
CA PHE A 165 5.08 -10.53 -7.40
C PHE A 165 6.60 -10.48 -7.54
N LEU A 166 7.27 -9.64 -6.75
CA LEU A 166 8.73 -9.55 -6.71
C LEU A 166 9.35 -10.84 -6.20
N PHE A 167 8.76 -11.42 -5.16
CA PHE A 167 9.28 -12.61 -4.52
C PHE A 167 9.21 -13.79 -5.47
N ILE A 168 8.03 -14.11 -6.01
CA ILE A 168 7.76 -15.32 -6.79
C ILE A 168 7.93 -15.10 -8.31
N PRO A 169 7.04 -14.41 -9.05
CA PRO A 169 7.19 -14.19 -10.49
C PRO A 169 8.51 -13.58 -10.95
N VAL A 170 9.03 -12.57 -10.25
CA VAL A 170 10.30 -11.90 -10.63
C VAL A 170 11.51 -12.71 -10.17
N GLY A 171 11.31 -13.66 -9.24
CA GLY A 171 12.37 -14.59 -8.82
C GLY A 171 13.33 -14.03 -7.78
N LEU A 172 12.93 -13.05 -6.97
CA LEU A 172 13.78 -12.53 -5.89
C LEU A 172 14.20 -13.63 -4.90
N PHE A 173 13.37 -14.66 -4.68
CA PHE A 173 13.76 -15.80 -3.85
C PHE A 173 15.04 -16.49 -4.36
N SER A 174 15.21 -16.57 -5.69
CA SER A 174 16.37 -17.20 -6.31
C SER A 174 17.61 -16.32 -6.19
N LEU A 175 17.45 -14.99 -6.26
CA LEU A 175 18.54 -14.04 -6.03
C LEU A 175 19.05 -14.13 -4.59
N LEU A 176 18.16 -14.43 -3.64
CA LEU A 176 18.49 -14.64 -2.23
C LEU A 176 18.99 -16.07 -1.92
N GLY A 177 19.09 -16.95 -2.92
CA GLY A 177 19.58 -18.32 -2.74
C GLY A 177 18.67 -19.22 -1.91
N LEU A 178 17.37 -18.93 -1.86
CA LEU A 178 16.42 -19.68 -1.03
C LEU A 178 16.02 -21.01 -1.68
N THR A 179 15.95 -22.08 -0.87
CA THR A 179 15.41 -23.37 -1.30
C THR A 179 13.89 -23.33 -1.42
N SER A 180 13.29 -24.31 -2.10
CA SER A 180 11.83 -24.36 -2.28
C SER A 180 11.09 -24.50 -0.93
N GLU A 181 11.68 -25.24 0.02
CA GLU A 181 11.16 -25.42 1.37
C GLU A 181 11.22 -24.11 2.17
N ALA A 182 12.32 -23.37 2.05
CA ALA A 182 12.46 -22.06 2.68
C ALA A 182 11.46 -21.06 2.10
N VAL A 183 11.27 -21.06 0.77
CA VAL A 183 10.24 -20.23 0.11
C VAL A 183 8.85 -20.56 0.63
N TYR A 184 8.50 -21.85 0.72
CA TYR A 184 7.20 -22.29 1.22
C TYR A 184 6.97 -21.81 2.67
N ALA A 185 7.96 -21.97 3.55
CA ALA A 185 7.88 -21.54 4.94
C ALA A 185 7.75 -20.00 5.08
N ILE A 186 8.57 -19.24 4.36
CA ILE A 186 8.53 -17.77 4.36
C ILE A 186 7.19 -17.27 3.83
N PHE A 187 6.65 -17.90 2.78
CA PHE A 187 5.37 -17.48 2.19
C PHE A 187 4.21 -17.71 3.15
N ILE A 188 4.18 -18.84 3.86
CA ILE A 188 3.16 -19.12 4.89
C ILE A 188 3.26 -18.14 6.05
N ALA A 189 4.47 -17.93 6.59
CA ALA A 189 4.68 -16.99 7.69
C ALA A 189 4.30 -15.56 7.28
N GLY A 190 4.76 -15.13 6.10
CA GLY A 190 4.45 -13.81 5.54
C GLY A 190 2.97 -13.61 5.28
N ALA A 191 2.21 -14.63 4.89
CA ALA A 191 0.76 -14.53 4.71
C ALA A 191 0.04 -14.30 6.05
N ILE A 192 0.44 -15.01 7.12
CA ILE A 192 -0.12 -14.82 8.46
C ILE A 192 0.16 -13.39 8.94
N ASP A 193 1.41 -12.95 8.84
CA ASP A 193 1.80 -11.59 9.23
C ASP A 193 1.05 -10.53 8.40
N SER A 194 0.93 -10.73 7.08
CA SER A 194 0.20 -9.80 6.21
C SER A 194 -1.26 -9.64 6.65
N TYR A 195 -1.97 -10.73 6.98
CA TYR A 195 -3.36 -10.65 7.42
C TYR A 195 -3.53 -9.86 8.72
N ILE A 196 -2.59 -10.03 9.66
CA ILE A 196 -2.58 -9.28 10.90
C ILE A 196 -2.32 -7.80 10.61
N GLU A 197 -1.29 -7.50 9.82
CA GLU A 197 -0.92 -6.14 9.46
C GLU A 197 -2.01 -5.41 8.66
N ASP A 198 -2.68 -6.07 7.73
CA ASP A 198 -3.80 -5.50 6.97
C ASP A 198 -4.94 -5.09 7.92
N THR A 199 -5.24 -5.94 8.89
CA THR A 199 -6.24 -5.65 9.93
C THR A 199 -5.81 -4.47 10.79
N LEU A 200 -4.53 -4.41 11.18
CA LEU A 200 -3.98 -3.29 11.95
C LEU A 200 -4.03 -1.98 11.15
N VAL A 201 -3.70 -1.99 9.86
CA VAL A 201 -3.74 -0.79 9.02
C VAL A 201 -5.17 -0.29 8.87
N VAL A 202 -6.14 -1.18 8.68
CA VAL A 202 -7.55 -0.80 8.65
C VAL A 202 -8.00 -0.21 9.99
N ALA A 203 -7.62 -0.82 11.12
CA ALA A 203 -7.96 -0.33 12.45
C ALA A 203 -7.34 1.04 12.74
N VAL A 204 -6.05 1.22 12.47
CA VAL A 204 -5.34 2.49 12.62
C VAL A 204 -5.94 3.55 11.70
N SER A 205 -6.25 3.20 10.45
CA SER A 205 -6.90 4.10 9.50
C SER A 205 -8.26 4.55 10.01
N PHE A 206 -9.06 3.65 10.57
CA PHE A 206 -10.35 3.99 11.16
C PHE A 206 -10.19 4.94 12.36
N ILE A 207 -9.30 4.62 13.30
CA ILE A 207 -9.11 5.36 14.56
C ILE A 207 -8.51 6.74 14.32
N ILE A 208 -7.42 6.82 13.55
CA ILE A 208 -6.64 8.05 13.34
C ILE A 208 -7.12 8.79 12.10
N GLY A 209 -7.43 8.07 11.03
CA GLY A 209 -7.73 8.69 9.75
C GLY A 209 -9.08 9.39 9.72
N THR A 210 -10.07 8.89 10.46
CA THR A 210 -11.38 9.56 10.58
C THR A 210 -11.27 10.97 11.18
N PRO A 211 -10.64 11.20 12.36
CA PRO A 211 -10.44 12.55 12.87
C PRO A 211 -9.47 13.37 12.01
N LEU A 212 -8.45 12.75 11.40
CA LEU A 212 -7.52 13.44 10.50
C LEU A 212 -8.25 14.03 9.29
N LEU A 213 -9.09 13.26 8.60
CA LEU A 213 -9.88 13.73 7.46
C LEU A 213 -10.80 14.90 7.85
N LYS A 214 -11.45 14.83 9.01
CA LYS A 214 -12.27 15.94 9.54
C LYS A 214 -11.48 17.24 9.73
N VAL A 215 -10.23 17.14 10.19
CA VAL A 215 -9.37 18.33 10.36
C VAL A 215 -8.95 18.86 9.00
N LEU A 216 -8.58 17.98 8.07
CA LEU A 216 -8.18 18.34 6.71
C LEU A 216 -9.32 18.98 5.91
N GLU A 217 -10.57 18.52 6.06
CA GLU A 217 -11.75 19.12 5.43
C GLU A 217 -11.97 20.59 5.81
N LYS A 218 -11.53 21.00 7.00
CA LYS A 218 -11.59 22.40 7.45
C LYS A 218 -10.51 23.27 6.83
N MET A 219 -9.48 22.67 6.22
CA MET A 219 -8.44 23.40 5.52
C MET A 219 -8.90 23.66 4.08
N PRO A 220 -9.01 24.93 3.63
CA PRO A 220 -9.42 25.29 2.26
C PRO A 220 -8.58 24.61 1.18
N GLU A 221 -7.40 24.19 1.57
CA GLU A 221 -6.29 23.73 0.77
C GLU A 221 -6.39 22.24 0.44
N PHE A 222 -7.12 21.48 1.25
CA PHE A 222 -7.41 20.06 1.01
C PHE A 222 -8.32 19.88 -0.21
N LYS A 223 -9.21 20.84 -0.48
CA LYS A 223 -10.07 20.87 -1.69
C LYS A 223 -9.30 21.02 -3.00
N TYR A 224 -8.03 21.43 -2.96
CA TYR A 224 -7.21 21.61 -4.17
C TYR A 224 -6.51 20.32 -4.64
N TYR A 225 -6.44 19.29 -3.79
CA TYR A 225 -5.84 17.99 -4.12
C TYR A 225 -6.88 16.89 -4.40
N SER A 226 -8.13 17.10 -3.97
CA SER A 226 -9.33 16.28 -4.19
C SER A 226 -9.88 16.36 -5.61
#